data_AF-A0AAD6DIT6-F1
#
_entry.id   AF-A0AAD6DIT6-F1
#
_cell.length_a   1.000
_cell.length_b   1.000
_cell.length_c   1.000
_cell.angle_alpha   90.00
_cell.angle_beta   90.00
_cell.angle_gamma   90.00
#
_symmetry.space_group_name_H-M   'P 1'
#
loop_
_entity.id
_entity.type
_entity.pdbx_description
1 polymer ?
#
loop_
_entity_poly.entity_id
_entity_poly.type
_entity_poly.pdbx_seq_one_letter_code
_entity_poly.pdbx_strand_id
1 'polypeptide(L)' 'MTGFTWREEVLACVNKLVPYNAEEEVKNRGAHYQSAKLPFVSYTVVDGNLVTGQNPGSAKDTASKVVTVLSRP' A
#
# COMPACT_ATOMS: atom_id res chain seq x y z
N MET A 1 0.31 2.00 -7.52
CA MET A 1 0.81 1.95 -6.12
C MET A 1 -0.21 1.30 -5.20
N THR A 2 0.18 0.94 -3.98
CA THR A 2 -0.72 0.47 -2.91
C THR A 2 -0.41 1.17 -1.58
N GLY A 3 -1.20 0.91 -0.54
CA GLY A 3 -1.10 1.46 0.81
C GLY A 3 -2.20 0.89 1.71
N PHE A 4 -2.29 1.31 2.96
CA PHE A 4 -3.35 0.79 3.84
C PHE A 4 -4.71 1.27 3.32
N THR A 5 -5.63 0.33 3.08
CA THR A 5 -6.92 0.66 2.45
C THR A 5 -7.87 1.33 3.42
N TRP A 6 -8.78 2.16 2.92
CA TRP A 6 -9.84 2.73 3.76
C TRP A 6 -10.71 1.64 4.40
N ARG A 7 -10.90 0.53 3.69
CA ARG A 7 -11.58 -0.65 4.24
C ARG A 7 -10.84 -1.23 5.45
N GLU A 8 -9.51 -1.31 5.40
CA GLU A 8 -8.70 -1.73 6.54
C GLU A 8 -8.75 -0.71 7.69
N GLU A 9 -8.72 0.60 7.41
CA GLU A 9 -8.90 1.66 8.43
C GLU A 9 -10.22 1.49 9.20
N VAL A 10 -11.32 1.23 8.48
CA VAL A 10 -12.64 1.01 9.08
C VAL A 10 -12.68 -0.28 9.89
N LEU A 11 -12.14 -1.38 9.36
CA LEU A 11 -12.11 -2.67 10.07
C LEU A 11 -11.21 -2.66 11.30
N ALA A 12 -10.14 -1.86 11.27
CA ALA A 12 -9.25 -1.65 12.41
C ALA A 12 -9.76 -0.57 13.38
N CYS A 13 -10.93 0.04 13.11
CA CYS A 13 -11.55 1.08 13.94
C CYS A 13 -10.69 2.35 14.16
N VAL A 14 -9.76 2.61 13.25
CA VAL A 14 -8.82 3.75 13.30
C VAL A 14 -9.19 4.87 12.32
N ASN A 15 -10.19 4.65 11.46
CA ASN A 15 -10.66 5.60 10.45
C ASN A 15 -11.11 6.97 11.02
N LYS A 16 -11.47 7.05 12.31
CA LYS A 16 -11.82 8.31 13.00
C LYS A 16 -10.63 8.98 13.70
N LEU A 17 -9.49 8.30 13.78
CA LEU A 17 -8.26 8.80 14.40
C LEU A 17 -7.29 9.36 13.36
N VAL A 18 -7.38 8.88 12.12
CA VAL A 18 -6.60 9.41 11.00
C VAL A 18 -7.21 10.72 10.48
N PRO A 19 -6.39 11.70 10.08
CA PRO A 19 -6.88 13.03 9.70
C PRO A 19 -7.54 13.09 8.31
N TYR A 20 -7.35 12.06 7.47
CA TYR A 20 -7.91 11.99 6.11
C TYR A 20 -7.88 10.55 5.57
N ASN A 21 -8.58 10.32 4.46
CA ASN A 21 -8.56 9.07 3.71
C ASN A 21 -7.38 9.05 2.71
N ALA A 22 -6.27 8.42 3.10
CA ALA A 22 -5.07 8.39 2.27
C ALA A 22 -5.27 7.69 0.91
N GLU A 23 -6.08 6.63 0.86
CA GLU A 23 -6.41 5.90 -0.38
C GLU A 23 -7.14 6.81 -1.38
N GLU A 24 -8.08 7.61 -0.92
CA GLU A 24 -8.81 8.57 -1.76
C GLU A 24 -7.92 9.72 -2.20
N GLU A 25 -7.10 10.28 -1.31
CA GLU A 25 -6.17 11.36 -1.64
C GLU A 25 -5.16 10.97 -2.74
N VAL A 26 -4.60 9.76 -2.68
CA VAL A 26 -3.67 9.31 -3.74
C VAL A 26 -4.38 9.07 -5.07
N LYS A 27 -5.63 8.56 -5.05
CA LYS A 27 -6.45 8.42 -6.25
C LYS A 27 -6.79 9.78 -6.86
N ASN A 28 -7.14 10.77 -6.04
CA ASN A 28 -7.43 12.14 -6.48
C ASN A 28 -6.21 12.83 -7.11
N ARG A 29 -5.00 12.45 -6.68
CA ARG A 29 -3.73 12.91 -7.26
C ARG A 29 -3.34 12.15 -8.53
N GLY A 30 -4.20 11.27 -9.04
CA GLY A 30 -4.02 10.53 -10.29
C GLY A 30 -3.26 9.21 -10.16
N ALA A 31 -3.00 8.73 -8.94
CA ALA A 31 -2.33 7.45 -8.78
C ALA A 31 -3.25 6.26 -9.12
N HIS A 32 -2.73 5.31 -9.91
CA HIS A 32 -3.38 4.02 -10.12
C HIS A 32 -3.24 3.15 -8.86
N TYR A 33 -4.19 3.30 -7.95
CA TYR A 33 -4.23 2.57 -6.68
C TYR A 33 -4.70 1.12 -6.87
N GLN A 34 -3.98 0.18 -6.29
CA GLN A 34 -4.29 -1.25 -6.31
C GLN A 34 -4.24 -1.81 -4.89
N SER A 35 -5.02 -2.86 -4.62
CA SER A 35 -5.06 -3.52 -3.32
C SER A 35 -5.37 -5.01 -3.47
N ALA A 36 -5.04 -5.79 -2.44
CA ALA A 36 -5.52 -7.15 -2.29
C ALA A 36 -7.06 -7.18 -2.25
N LYS A 37 -7.63 -8.32 -2.70
CA LYS A 37 -9.08 -8.56 -2.65
C LYS A 37 -9.60 -8.70 -1.22
N LEU A 38 -8.78 -9.28 -0.34
CA LEU A 38 -9.09 -9.50 1.07
C LEU A 38 -8.28 -8.51 1.93
N PRO A 39 -8.90 -7.85 2.93
CA PRO A 39 -8.19 -7.01 3.89
C PRO A 39 -7.10 -7.78 4.64
N PHE A 40 -6.04 -7.08 5.05
CA PHE A 40 -4.93 -7.61 5.85
C PHE A 40 -4.10 -8.73 5.19
N VAL A 41 -4.33 -8.99 3.90
CA VAL A 41 -3.47 -9.86 3.10
C VAL A 41 -2.28 -9.07 2.59
N SER A 42 -1.10 -9.69 2.62
CA SER A 42 0.14 -9.12 2.08
C SER A 42 -0.05 -8.75 0.60
N TYR A 43 0.31 -7.50 0.25
CA TYR A 43 0.22 -6.99 -1.10
C TYR A 43 1.26 -5.89 -1.34
N THR A 44 2.07 -6.06 -2.38
CA THR A 44 3.11 -5.11 -2.77
C THR A 44 2.94 -4.76 -4.24
N VAL A 45 3.13 -3.49 -4.58
CA VAL A 45 3.18 -3.00 -5.96
C VAL A 45 4.55 -2.40 -6.24
N VAL A 46 5.12 -2.76 -7.38
CA VAL A 46 6.36 -2.19 -7.93
C VAL A 46 6.02 -1.46 -9.22
N ASP A 47 6.37 -0.18 -9.30
CA ASP A 47 6.22 0.67 -10.48
C ASP A 47 7.53 1.44 -10.70
N GLY A 48 8.34 1.01 -11.67
CA GLY A 48 9.71 1.52 -11.86
C GLY A 48 10.54 1.39 -10.58
N ASN A 49 10.88 2.54 -9.98
CA ASN A 49 11.63 2.67 -8.73
C ASN A 49 10.74 2.90 -7.49
N LEU A 50 9.42 3.03 -7.67
CA LEU A 50 8.46 3.15 -6.58
C LEU A 50 8.00 1.77 -6.12
N VAL A 51 8.33 1.41 -4.88
CA VAL A 51 7.87 0.18 -4.23
C VAL A 51 6.95 0.55 -3.07
N THR A 52 5.74 -0.02 -3.05
CA THR A 52 4.73 0.26 -2.03
C THR A 52 4.13 -1.02 -1.48
N GLY A 53 3.85 -1.06 -0.18
CA GLY A 53 3.23 -2.19 0.52
C GLY A 53 1.92 -1.77 1.17
N GLN A 54 0.93 -2.65 1.17
CA GLN A 54 -0.42 -2.32 1.62
C GLN A 54 -0.51 -2.20 3.14
N ASN A 55 0.03 -3.16 3.88
CA ASN A 55 -0.20 -3.30 5.32
C ASN A 55 1.03 -3.92 6.02
N PRO A 56 1.06 -4.02 7.36
CA PRO A 56 2.20 -4.61 8.07
C PRO A 56 2.58 -6.02 7.60
N GLY A 57 1.60 -6.83 7.17
CA GLY A 57 1.84 -8.15 6.59
C GLY A 57 2.62 -8.13 5.26
N SER A 58 2.65 -6.97 4.59
CA SER A 58 3.36 -6.75 3.32
C SER A 58 4.85 -6.43 3.51
N ALA A 59 5.30 -6.11 4.72
CA ALA A 59 6.64 -5.55 4.98
C ALA A 59 7.79 -6.39 4.41
N LYS A 60 7.76 -7.72 4.60
CA LYS A 60 8.81 -8.63 4.11
C LYS A 60 8.89 -8.67 2.59
N ASP A 61 7.73 -8.71 1.92
CA ASP A 61 7.68 -8.75 0.46
C ASP A 61 8.09 -7.39 -0.12
N THR A 62 7.58 -6.29 0.44
CA THR A 62 7.99 -4.92 0.08
C THR A 62 9.51 -4.74 0.17
N ALA A 63 10.14 -5.16 1.28
CA ALA A 63 11.60 -5.07 1.43
C ALA A 63 12.35 -5.93 0.38
N SER A 64 11.89 -7.15 0.12
CA SER A 64 12.47 -8.02 -0.90
C SER A 64 12.40 -7.38 -2.30
N LYS A 65 11.28 -6.72 -2.62
CA LYS A 65 11.11 -5.99 -3.88
C LYS A 65 12.00 -4.75 -3.96
N VAL A 66 12.21 -4.01 -2.87
CA VAL A 66 13.16 -2.89 -2.83
C VAL A 66 14.56 -3.36 -3.17
N VAL A 67 15.05 -4.42 -2.53
CA VAL A 67 16.38 -5.00 -2.84
C VAL A 67 16.46 -5.39 -4.32
N THR A 68 15.41 -6.03 -4.85
CA THR A 68 15.35 -6.41 -6.28
C THR A 68 15.46 -5.20 -7.20
N VAL A 69 14.75 -4.11 -6.90
CA VAL A 69 14.75 -2.88 -7.70
C VAL A 69 16.13 -2.21 -7.67
N LEU A 70 16.77 -2.13 -6.50
CA LEU A 70 18.09 -1.50 -6.33
C LEU A 70 19.24 -2.31 -6.93
N SER A 71 19.07 -3.62 -7.07
CA SER A 71 20.07 -4.51 -7.68
C SER A 71 19.95 -4.63 -9.20
N ARG A 72 19.06 -3.87 -9.85
CA ARG A 72 18.98 -3.84 -11.32
C ARG A 72 20.21 -3.10 -11.88
N PRO A 73 20.84 -3.61 -12.95
CA PRO A 73 21.98 -2.96 -13.59
C PRO A 73 21.60 -1.65 -14.29
#